data_AF-A0A947GPM0-F1
#
_entry.id   AF-A0A947GPM0-F1
#
_cell.length_a   1.000
_cell.length_b   1.000
_cell.length_c   1.000
_cell.angle_alpha   90.00
_cell.angle_beta   90.00
_cell.angle_gamma   90.00
#
_symmetry.space_group_name_H-M   'P 1'
#
loop_
_entity.id
_entity.type
_entity.pdbx_description
1 polymer ?
#
loop_
_entity_poly.entity_id
_entity_poly.type
_entity_poly.pdbx_seq_one_letter_code
_entity_poly.pdbx_strand_id
1 'polypeptide(L)'
;MSKALNTLARLQRAQIDEAKAALAEVVSARASIAARQISLEAEIADEQRMAATHEDARAAYGSYAPRVVQEKRAMAATDARLAGEEDAIRERLSAAYIELKKIEHLMATQAERERLAENAREMASLDEAAAMRAARRS
;
A
#
# COMPACT_ATOMS: atom_id res chain seq x y z
N MET A 1 -26.48 -10.56 -8.12
CA MET A 1 -25.04 -10.31 -7.80
C MET A 1 -24.17 -11.55 -8.02
N SER A 2 -23.10 -11.44 -8.82
CA SER A 2 -22.15 -12.54 -9.09
C SER A 2 -21.28 -12.89 -7.87
N LYS A 3 -21.28 -14.18 -7.47
CA LYS A 3 -20.39 -14.71 -6.42
C LYS A 3 -18.91 -14.56 -6.77
N ALA A 4 -18.57 -14.64 -8.06
CA ALA A 4 -17.20 -14.50 -8.54
C ALA A 4 -16.65 -13.08 -8.34
N LEU A 5 -17.43 -12.04 -8.66
CA LEU A 5 -17.01 -10.64 -8.49
C LEU A 5 -16.78 -10.30 -7.01
N ASN A 6 -17.62 -10.81 -6.11
CA ASN A 6 -17.44 -10.62 -4.67
C ASN A 6 -16.14 -11.28 -4.15
N THR A 7 -15.82 -12.47 -4.64
CA THR A 7 -14.56 -13.15 -4.29
C THR A 7 -13.35 -12.35 -4.80
N LEU A 8 -13.41 -11.85 -6.03
CA LEU A 8 -12.34 -11.01 -6.61
C LEU A 8 -12.16 -9.70 -5.83
N ALA A 9 -13.25 -9.01 -5.49
CA ALA A 9 -13.19 -7.79 -4.69
C ALA A 9 -12.53 -8.04 -3.31
N ARG A 10 -12.85 -9.17 -2.67
CA ARG A 10 -12.23 -9.57 -1.40
C ARG A 10 -10.74 -9.84 -1.54
N LEU A 11 -10.34 -10.52 -2.61
CA LEU A 11 -8.93 -10.77 -2.91
C LEU A 11 -8.17 -9.45 -3.10
N GLN A 12 -8.71 -8.50 -3.88
CA GLN A 12 -8.07 -7.21 -4.07
C GLN A 12 -7.94 -6.40 -2.77
N ARG A 13 -8.96 -6.45 -1.90
CA ARG A 13 -8.88 -5.82 -0.57
C ARG A 13 -7.78 -6.45 0.30
N ALA A 14 -7.67 -7.78 0.31
CA ALA A 14 -6.61 -8.46 1.03
C ALA A 14 -5.21 -8.06 0.51
N GLN A 15 -5.04 -7.96 -0.82
CA GLN A 15 -3.79 -7.49 -1.43
C GLN A 15 -3.46 -6.04 -1.05
N ILE A 16 -4.46 -5.16 -0.99
CA ILE A 16 -4.29 -3.78 -0.52
C ILE A 16 -3.82 -3.74 0.94
N ASP A 17 -4.44 -4.54 1.81
CA ASP A 17 -4.10 -4.58 3.23
C ASP A 17 -2.68 -5.13 3.45
N GLU A 18 -2.32 -6.20 2.73
CA GLU A 18 -0.96 -6.76 2.73
C GLU A 18 0.07 -5.74 2.23
N ALA A 19 -0.20 -5.07 1.10
CA ALA A 19 0.70 -4.05 0.55
C ALA A 19 0.88 -2.86 1.50
N LYS A 20 -0.17 -2.44 2.21
CA LYS A 20 -0.07 -1.38 3.23
C LYS A 20 0.79 -1.81 4.41
N ALA A 21 0.65 -3.03 4.89
CA ALA A 21 1.47 -3.57 5.97
C ALA A 21 2.96 -3.60 5.55
N ALA A 22 3.24 -4.12 4.36
CA ALA A 22 4.60 -4.13 3.79
C ALA A 22 5.16 -2.71 3.61
N LEU A 23 4.35 -1.76 3.15
CA LEU A 23 4.77 -0.36 2.99
C LEU A 23 5.15 0.25 4.35
N ALA A 24 4.34 0.01 5.38
CA ALA A 24 4.61 0.50 6.73
C ALA A 24 5.93 -0.06 7.30
N GLU A 25 6.21 -1.35 7.05
CA GLU A 25 7.47 -1.98 7.45
C GLU A 25 8.68 -1.34 6.77
N VAL A 26 8.64 -1.17 5.44
CA VAL A 26 9.73 -0.54 4.67
C VAL A 26 9.95 0.91 5.12
N VAL A 27 8.88 1.69 5.28
CA VAL A 27 8.97 3.08 5.75
C VAL A 27 9.60 3.14 7.15
N SER A 28 9.21 2.25 8.06
CA SER A 28 9.79 2.16 9.41
C SER A 28 11.28 1.79 9.38
N ALA A 29 11.67 0.85 8.53
CA ALA A 29 13.07 0.46 8.35
C ALA A 29 13.92 1.63 7.82
N ARG A 30 13.42 2.36 6.82
CA ARG A 30 14.08 3.56 6.28
C ARG A 30 14.22 4.68 7.32
N ALA A 31 13.17 4.92 8.11
CA ALA A 31 13.22 5.88 9.21
C ALA A 31 14.28 5.49 10.26
N SER A 32 14.43 4.20 10.54
CA SER A 32 15.46 3.69 11.46
C SER A 32 16.88 3.91 10.92
N ILE A 33 17.09 3.71 9.62
CA ILE A 33 18.37 4.02 8.96
C ILE A 33 18.68 5.52 9.05
N ALA A 34 17.71 6.39 8.74
CA ALA A 34 17.89 7.83 8.83
C ALA A 34 18.24 8.28 10.26
N ALA A 35 17.57 7.74 11.28
CA ALA A 35 17.88 8.01 12.68
C ALA A 35 19.31 7.55 13.05
N ARG A 36 19.73 6.36 12.59
CA ARG A 36 21.10 5.88 12.80
C ARG A 36 22.13 6.75 12.08
N GLN A 37 21.85 7.30 10.90
CA GLN A 37 22.77 8.19 10.19
C GLN A 37 23.02 9.47 11.00
N ILE A 38 21.96 10.06 11.55
CA ILE A 38 22.06 11.25 12.41
C ILE A 38 22.89 10.94 13.67
N SER A 39 22.62 9.81 14.34
CA SER A 39 23.39 9.38 15.51
C SER A 39 24.87 9.19 15.17
N LEU A 40 25.16 8.53 14.05
CA LEU A 40 26.53 8.27 13.61
C LEU A 40 27.26 9.58 13.28
N GLU A 41 26.57 10.60 12.75
CA GLU A 41 27.16 11.92 12.51
C GLU A 41 27.54 12.65 13.80
N ALA A 42 26.71 12.55 14.84
CA ALA A 42 27.06 13.06 16.16
C ALA A 42 28.27 12.33 16.76
N GLU A 43 28.30 11.00 16.69
CA GLU A 43 29.44 10.18 17.15
C GLU A 43 30.74 10.57 16.45
N ILE A 44 30.71 10.78 15.13
CA ILE A 44 31.89 11.21 14.37
C ILE A 44 32.40 12.57 14.83
N ALA A 45 31.49 13.53 15.06
CA ALA A 45 31.87 14.87 15.51
C ALA A 45 32.55 14.83 16.89
N ASP A 46 32.07 13.96 17.78
CA ASP A 46 32.63 13.76 19.11
C ASP A 46 34.03 13.13 19.04
N GLU A 47 34.19 12.07 18.24
CA GLU A 47 35.46 11.41 18.01
C GLU A 47 36.49 12.34 17.36
N GLN A 48 36.06 13.17 16.40
CA GLN A 48 36.92 14.20 15.79
C GLN A 48 37.38 15.25 16.82
N ARG A 49 36.48 15.70 17.71
CA ARG A 49 36.85 16.65 18.77
C ARG A 49 37.88 16.06 19.73
N MET A 50 37.73 14.79 20.11
CA MET A 50 38.70 14.11 21.00
C MET A 50 40.06 13.89 20.33
N ALA A 51 40.07 13.48 19.06
CA ALA A 51 41.30 13.30 18.29
C ALA A 51 42.07 14.61 18.04
N ALA A 52 41.36 15.74 18.02
CA ALA A 52 41.97 17.07 17.89
C ALA A 52 42.70 17.51 19.18
N THR A 53 42.25 17.06 20.35
CA THR A 53 42.79 17.48 21.66
C THR A 53 43.78 16.49 22.26
N HIS A 54 43.68 15.20 21.96
CA HIS A 54 44.51 14.15 22.57
C HIS A 54 45.27 13.32 21.52
N GLU A 55 46.58 13.15 21.74
CA GLU A 55 47.46 12.39 20.84
C GLU A 55 47.09 10.90 20.78
N ASP A 56 46.76 10.28 21.92
CA ASP A 56 46.28 8.89 21.97
C ASP A 56 44.96 8.70 21.22
N ALA A 57 44.06 9.69 21.30
CA ALA A 57 42.78 9.67 20.58
C ALA A 57 42.96 9.83 19.06
N ARG A 58 44.06 10.46 18.60
CA ARG A 58 44.36 10.60 17.17
C ARG A 58 44.64 9.25 16.51
N ALA A 59 45.38 8.37 17.19
CA ALA A 59 45.62 7.01 16.69
C ALA A 59 44.33 6.18 16.66
N ALA A 60 43.51 6.27 17.72
CA ALA A 60 42.21 5.60 17.77
C ALA A 60 41.29 6.05 16.61
N TYR A 61 41.20 7.36 16.37
CA TYR A 61 40.39 7.93 15.29
C TYR A 61 40.83 7.43 13.90
N GLY A 62 42.13 7.26 13.68
CA GLY A 62 42.67 6.72 12.43
C GLY A 62 42.13 5.32 12.09
N SER A 63 41.88 4.49 13.10
CA SER A 63 41.25 3.17 12.91
C SER A 63 39.72 3.23 12.81
N TYR A 64 39.09 4.20 13.46
CA TYR A 64 37.64 4.39 13.48
C TYR A 64 37.10 4.94 12.15
N ALA A 65 37.78 5.93 11.56
CA ALA A 65 37.30 6.64 10.37
C ALA A 65 37.02 5.72 9.15
N PRO A 66 37.90 4.75 8.78
CA PRO A 66 37.61 3.82 7.69
C PRO A 66 36.37 2.96 7.95
N ARG A 67 36.17 2.51 9.20
CA ARG A 67 35.01 1.70 9.60
C ARG A 67 33.71 2.49 9.43
N VAL A 68 33.71 3.75 9.84
CA VAL A 68 32.57 4.65 9.66
C VAL A 68 32.23 4.89 8.20
N VAL A 69 33.25 5.09 7.34
CA VAL A 69 33.02 5.25 5.90
C VAL A 69 32.34 4.01 5.32
N GLN A 70 32.75 2.81 5.75
CA GLN A 70 32.13 1.57 5.33
C GLN A 70 30.70 1.44 5.86
N GLU A 71 30.45 1.78 7.12
CA GLU A 71 29.11 1.79 7.74
C GLU A 71 28.16 2.73 6.98
N LYS A 72 28.59 3.97 6.71
CA LYS A 72 27.81 4.94 5.92
C LYS A 72 27.47 4.42 4.52
N ARG A 73 28.43 3.79 3.83
CA ARG A 73 28.20 3.18 2.51
C ARG A 73 27.20 2.04 2.58
N ALA A 74 27.29 1.17 3.58
CA ALA A 74 26.36 0.07 3.78
C ALA A 74 24.93 0.56 4.07
N MET A 75 24.80 1.60 4.90
CA MET A 75 23.52 2.23 5.19
C MET A 75 22.90 2.88 3.95
N ALA A 76 23.69 3.61 3.16
CA ALA A 76 23.22 4.23 1.91
C ALA A 76 22.77 3.19 0.88
N ALA A 77 23.52 2.09 0.73
CA ALA A 77 23.13 0.99 -0.15
C ALA A 77 21.83 0.31 0.32
N THR A 78 21.67 0.16 1.64
CA THR A 78 20.46 -0.42 2.23
C THR A 78 19.25 0.50 2.03
N ASP A 79 19.39 1.80 2.28
CA ASP A 79 18.29 2.77 2.04
C ASP A 79 17.89 2.81 0.57
N ALA A 80 18.85 2.81 -0.36
CA ALA A 80 18.56 2.79 -1.79
C ALA A 80 17.79 1.53 -2.22
N ARG A 81 18.14 0.36 -1.66
CA ARG A 81 17.39 -0.89 -1.89
C ARG A 81 15.96 -0.77 -1.34
N LEU A 82 15.82 -0.30 -0.11
CA LEU A 82 14.50 -0.13 0.53
C LEU A 82 13.63 0.90 -0.21
N ALA A 83 14.23 1.96 -0.78
CA ALA A 83 13.51 2.92 -1.61
C ALA A 83 12.94 2.26 -2.87
N GLY A 84 13.72 1.41 -3.55
CA GLY A 84 13.21 0.64 -4.69
C GLY A 84 12.11 -0.35 -4.30
N GLU A 85 12.21 -0.98 -3.13
CA GLU A 85 11.14 -1.84 -2.58
C GLU A 85 9.88 -1.03 -2.26
N GLU A 86 10.04 0.16 -1.70
CA GLU A 86 8.93 1.08 -1.41
C GLU A 86 8.16 1.46 -2.68
N ASP A 87 8.88 1.83 -3.75
CA ASP A 87 8.31 2.17 -5.04
C ASP A 87 7.52 0.98 -5.63
N ALA A 88 8.11 -0.22 -5.62
CA ALA A 88 7.45 -1.44 -6.09
C ALA A 88 6.20 -1.80 -5.25
N ILE A 89 6.20 -1.55 -3.94
CA ILE A 89 5.01 -1.73 -3.10
C ILE A 89 3.93 -0.72 -3.47
N ARG A 90 4.29 0.56 -3.67
CA ARG A 90 3.36 1.63 -4.05
C ARG A 90 2.71 1.35 -5.41
N GLU A 91 3.47 0.85 -6.38
CA GLU A 91 2.93 0.42 -7.68
C GLU A 91 1.91 -0.71 -7.54
N ARG A 92 2.25 -1.76 -6.77
CA ARG A 92 1.33 -2.87 -6.49
C ARG A 92 0.05 -2.42 -5.79
N LEU A 93 0.18 -1.52 -4.80
CA LEU A 93 -0.95 -0.94 -4.09
C LEU A 93 -1.87 -0.16 -5.04
N SER A 94 -1.28 0.68 -5.91
CA SER A 94 -2.01 1.43 -6.92
C SER A 94 -2.77 0.51 -7.88
N ALA A 95 -2.09 -0.52 -8.40
CA ALA A 95 -2.70 -1.51 -9.29
C ALA A 95 -3.88 -2.23 -8.62
N ALA A 96 -3.73 -2.68 -7.37
CA ALA A 96 -4.79 -3.37 -6.63
C ALA A 96 -6.02 -2.46 -6.40
N TYR A 97 -5.79 -1.16 -6.12
CA TYR A 97 -6.87 -0.19 -6.01
C TYR A 97 -7.62 0.03 -7.32
N ILE A 98 -6.89 0.13 -8.44
CA ILE A 98 -7.49 0.26 -9.78
C ILE A 98 -8.36 -0.97 -10.09
N GLU A 99 -7.86 -2.17 -9.86
CA GLU A 99 -8.61 -3.40 -10.09
C GLU A 99 -9.84 -3.53 -9.19
N LEU A 100 -9.71 -3.18 -7.90
CA LEU A 100 -10.86 -3.13 -7.01
C LEU A 100 -11.95 -2.17 -7.53
N LYS A 101 -11.56 -0.99 -8.02
CA LYS A 101 -12.52 -0.01 -8.56
C LYS A 101 -13.22 -0.49 -9.83
N LYS A 102 -12.49 -1.18 -10.72
CA LYS A 102 -13.10 -1.83 -11.89
C LYS A 102 -14.15 -2.87 -11.48
N ILE A 103 -13.82 -3.72 -10.50
CA ILE A 103 -14.74 -4.73 -9.97
C ILE A 103 -15.98 -4.07 -9.34
N GLU A 104 -15.79 -3.04 -8.52
CA GLU A 104 -16.89 -2.28 -7.89
C GLU A 104 -17.82 -1.66 -8.94
N HIS A 105 -17.28 -1.11 -10.04
CA HIS A 105 -18.07 -0.57 -11.14
C HIS A 105 -18.89 -1.64 -11.89
N LEU A 106 -18.28 -2.81 -12.14
CA LEU A 106 -18.97 -3.95 -12.76
C LEU A 106 -20.11 -4.46 -11.87
N MET A 107 -19.88 -4.56 -10.56
CA MET A 107 -20.90 -4.95 -9.59
C MET A 107 -22.07 -3.97 -9.56
N ALA A 108 -21.79 -2.66 -9.56
CA ALA A 108 -22.83 -1.62 -9.59
C ALA A 108 -23.67 -1.70 -10.88
N THR A 109 -23.02 -1.88 -12.02
CA THR A 109 -23.71 -2.00 -13.31
C THR A 109 -24.57 -3.25 -13.37
N GLN A 110 -24.09 -4.38 -12.83
CA GLN A 110 -24.89 -5.61 -12.75
C GLN A 110 -26.09 -5.43 -11.82
N ALA A 111 -25.91 -4.81 -10.66
CA ALA A 111 -27.00 -4.55 -9.72
C ALA A 111 -28.10 -3.67 -10.34
N GLU A 112 -27.72 -2.64 -11.09
CA GLU A 112 -28.69 -1.78 -11.77
C GLU A 112 -29.46 -2.52 -12.87
N ARG A 113 -28.78 -3.38 -13.65
CA ARG A 113 -29.44 -4.23 -14.64
C ARG A 113 -30.43 -5.21 -13.99
N GLU A 114 -30.04 -5.82 -12.88
CA GLU A 114 -30.91 -6.73 -12.12
C GLU A 114 -32.16 -5.99 -11.61
N ARG A 115 -31.97 -4.78 -11.05
CA ARG A 115 -33.06 -3.91 -10.57
C ARG A 115 -34.03 -3.50 -11.68
N LEU A 116 -33.52 -3.06 -12.84
CA LEU A 116 -34.35 -2.68 -13.98
C LEU A 116 -35.16 -3.87 -14.52
N ALA A 117 -34.55 -5.06 -14.58
CA ALA A 117 -35.23 -6.27 -15.01
C ALA A 117 -36.32 -6.71 -14.03
N GLU A 118 -36.08 -6.58 -12.72
CA GLU A 118 -37.08 -6.87 -11.69
C GLU A 118 -38.28 -5.92 -11.77
N ASN A 119 -38.03 -4.61 -11.85
CA ASN A 119 -39.07 -3.61 -12.06
C ASN A 119 -39.91 -3.89 -13.31
N ALA A 120 -39.28 -4.26 -14.42
CA ALA A 120 -39.98 -4.59 -15.65
C ALA A 120 -40.89 -5.83 -15.50
N ARG A 121 -40.45 -6.85 -14.76
CA ARG A 121 -41.27 -8.04 -14.46
C ARG A 121 -42.44 -7.69 -13.54
N GLU A 122 -42.22 -6.87 -12.51
CA GLU A 122 -43.27 -6.41 -11.62
C GLU A 122 -44.34 -5.61 -12.35
N MET A 123 -43.93 -4.66 -13.21
CA MET A 123 -44.85 -3.90 -14.05
C MET A 123 -45.69 -4.80 -14.96
N ALA A 124 -45.06 -5.76 -15.65
CA ALA A 124 -45.77 -6.71 -16.50
C ALA A 124 -46.80 -7.54 -15.72
N SER A 125 -46.47 -7.96 -14.49
CA SER A 125 -47.40 -8.70 -13.62
C SER A 125 -48.58 -7.84 -13.17
N LEU A 126 -48.36 -6.56 -12.85
CA LEU A 126 -49.42 -5.63 -12.48
C LEU A 126 -50.36 -5.35 -13.66
N ASP A 127 -49.82 -5.17 -14.86
CA ASP A 127 -50.59 -4.96 -16.09
C ASP A 127 -51.47 -6.18 -16.42
N GLU A 128 -50.91 -7.40 -16.31
CA GLU A 128 -51.66 -8.64 -16.49
C GLU A 128 -52.81 -8.77 -15.47
N ALA A 129 -52.54 -8.47 -14.20
CA ALA A 129 -53.56 -8.49 -13.16
C ALA A 129 -54.67 -7.44 -13.40
N ALA A 130 -54.32 -6.25 -13.89
CA ALA A 130 -55.27 -5.21 -14.26
C ALA A 130 -56.16 -5.66 -15.44
N ALA A 131 -55.56 -6.25 -16.48
CA ALA A 131 -56.28 -6.79 -17.63
C ALA A 131 -57.26 -7.90 -17.22
N MET A 132 -56.83 -8.86 -16.38
CA MET A 132 -57.71 -9.92 -15.86
C MET A 132 -58.88 -9.39 -15.01
N ARG A 133 -58.69 -8.27 -14.31
CA ARG A 133 -59.77 -7.63 -13.53
C ARG A 133 -60.74 -6.89 -14.42
N ALA A 134 -60.25 -6.22 -15.47
CA ALA A 134 -61.09 -5.54 -16.45
C ALA A 134 -61.99 -6.55 -17.19
N ALA A 135 -61.41 -7.65 -17.67
CA ALA A 135 -62.14 -8.73 -18.37
C ALA A 135 -63.20 -9.43 -17.50
N ARG A 136 -63.07 -9.38 -16.17
CA ARG A 136 -64.07 -9.93 -15.23
C ARG A 136 -65.24 -8.98 -14.93
N ARG A 137 -65.13 -7.70 -15.30
CA ARG A 137 -66.17 -6.68 -15.08
C ARG A 137 -67.00 -6.36 -16.32
N SER A 138 -66.56 -6.82 -17.50
CA SER A 138 -67.30 -6.81 -18.77
C SER A 138 -68.12 -8.07 -18.92
#